data_AF-A0A1K1REC9-F1
#
_entry.id   AF-A0A1K1REC9-F1
#
_cell.length_a   1.000
_cell.length_b   1.000
_cell.length_c   1.000
_cell.angle_alpha   90.00
_cell.angle_beta   90.00
_cell.angle_gamma   90.00
#
_symmetry.space_group_name_H-M   'P 1'
#
loop_
_entity.id
_entity.type
_entity.pdbx_description
1 polymer ?
#
loop_
_entity_poly.entity_id
_entity_poly.type
_entity_poly.pdbx_seq_one_letter_code
_entity_poly.pdbx_strand_id
1 'polypeptide(L)'
;MYAQIFLGIWVLINAVLHLMGSKVFLRKSVISALNKEELASYQRGFVLPYLLLGTILISMGIVEERKLLSTPVFIGVYVILVSIPFALLFRNNKKHSGYYFW
;
A
#
# COMPACT_ATOMS: atom_id res chain seq x y z
N MET A 1 11.14 -11.00 -10.21
CA MET A 1 10.90 -11.72 -8.93
C MET A 1 11.49 -11.05 -7.68
N TYR A 2 12.80 -11.14 -7.38
CA TYR A 2 13.32 -10.81 -6.03
C TYR A 2 13.03 -9.38 -5.56
N ALA A 3 13.17 -8.39 -6.44
CA ALA A 3 12.84 -7.00 -6.15
C ALA A 3 11.35 -6.82 -5.77
N GLN A 4 10.46 -7.58 -6.42
CA GLN A 4 9.02 -7.52 -6.17
C GLN A 4 8.64 -8.17 -4.84
N ILE A 5 9.25 -9.31 -4.50
CA ILE A 5 9.07 -9.95 -3.19
C ILE A 5 9.60 -9.05 -2.07
N PHE A 6 10.79 -8.49 -2.25
CA PHE A 6 11.36 -7.54 -1.30
C PHE A 6 10.46 -6.32 -1.10
N LEU A 7 9.96 -5.72 -2.20
CA LEU A 7 9.02 -4.61 -2.14
C LEU A 7 7.73 -5.01 -1.41
N GLY A 8 7.21 -6.21 -1.67
CA GLY A 8 6.04 -6.75 -0.99
C GLY A 8 6.24 -6.84 0.53
N ILE A 9 7.36 -7.41 0.97
CA ILE A 9 7.72 -7.49 2.40
C ILE A 9 7.85 -6.08 2.99
N TRP A 10 8.54 -5.17 2.29
CA TRP A 10 8.68 -3.78 2.73
C TRP A 10 7.33 -3.09 2.93
N VAL A 11 6.39 -3.28 2.00
CA VAL A 11 5.03 -2.73 2.09
C VAL A 11 4.26 -3.38 3.26
N LEU A 12 4.42 -4.67 3.52
CA LEU A 12 3.81 -5.32 4.69
C LEU A 12 4.35 -4.77 6.01
N ILE A 13 5.67 -4.50 6.11
CA ILE A 13 6.27 -3.85 7.28
C ILE A 13 5.64 -2.47 7.51
N ASN A 14 5.44 -1.69 6.44
CA ASN A 14 4.76 -0.41 6.53
C ASN A 14 3.31 -0.55 7.04
N ALA A 15 2.57 -1.58 6.61
CA ALA A 15 1.23 -1.86 7.14
C ALA A 15 1.23 -2.08 8.66
N VAL A 16 2.19 -2.86 9.17
CA VAL A 16 2.36 -3.12 10.61
C VAL A 16 2.70 -1.84 11.36
N LEU A 17 3.61 -1.02 10.82
CA LEU A 17 3.98 0.25 11.44
C LEU A 17 2.79 1.22 11.53
N HIS A 18 1.96 1.29 10.49
CA HIS A 18 0.72 2.05 10.52
C HIS A 18 -0.28 1.50 11.54
N LEU A 19 -0.39 0.18 11.68
CA LEU A 19 -1.24 -0.46 12.68
C LEU A 19 -0.80 -0.12 14.11
N MET A 20 0.52 -0.05 14.34
CA MET A 20 1.11 0.35 15.62
C MET A 20 1.08 1.85 15.88
N GLY A 21 0.58 2.67 14.95
CA GLY A 21 0.56 4.12 15.06
C GLY A 21 1.95 4.77 14.93
N SER A 22 2.95 4.05 14.41
CA SER A 22 4.31 4.57 14.22
C SER A 22 4.36 5.67 13.16
N LYS A 23 5.10 6.75 13.47
CA LYS A 23 5.24 7.93 12.59
C LYS A 23 6.44 7.84 11.65
N VAL A 24 7.22 6.76 11.68
CA VAL A 24 8.51 6.63 10.98
C VAL A 24 8.40 6.87 9.46
N PHE A 25 7.28 6.48 8.84
CA PHE A 25 7.06 6.63 7.40
C PHE A 25 5.97 7.65 7.04
N LEU A 26 5.57 8.48 8.00
CA LEU A 26 4.66 9.59 7.75
C LEU A 26 5.45 10.85 7.37
N ARG A 27 4.95 11.60 6.39
CA ARG A 27 5.49 12.93 6.08
C ARG A 27 5.28 13.87 7.26
N LYS A 28 6.26 14.74 7.53
CA LYS A 28 6.17 15.77 8.58
C LYS A 28 4.93 16.66 8.40
N SER A 29 4.58 17.00 7.17
CA SER A 29 3.37 17.80 6.84
C SER A 29 2.08 17.15 7.33
N VAL A 30 1.95 15.83 7.17
CA VAL A 30 0.79 15.06 7.69
C VAL A 30 0.76 15.09 9.20
N ILE A 31 1.93 14.86 9.84
CA ILE A 31 2.04 14.84 11.30
C ILE A 31 1.68 16.20 11.91
N SER A 32 2.02 17.31 11.22
CA SER A 32 1.68 18.66 11.67
C SER A 32 0.25 19.09 11.35
N ALA A 33 -0.35 18.55 10.29
CA ALA A 33 -1.67 18.98 9.82
C ALA A 33 -2.84 18.27 10.50
N LEU A 34 -2.63 17.06 11.03
CA LEU A 34 -3.68 16.25 11.64
C LEU A 34 -3.55 16.24 13.17
N ASN A 35 -4.69 16.33 13.86
CA ASN A 35 -4.72 16.09 15.30
C ASN A 35 -4.48 14.59 15.62
N LYS A 36 -4.34 14.24 16.90
CA LYS A 36 -3.98 12.86 17.31
C LYS A 36 -4.99 11.81 16.85
N GLU A 37 -6.28 12.14 16.86
CA GLU A 37 -7.37 11.22 16.50
C GLU A 37 -7.45 11.06 14.98
N GLU A 38 -7.36 12.16 14.25
CA GLU A 38 -7.29 12.19 12.79
C GLU A 38 -6.06 11.45 12.26
N LEU A 39 -4.92 11.61 12.91
CA LEU A 39 -3.68 10.93 12.54
C LEU A 39 -3.80 9.42 12.74
N ALA A 40 -4.40 8.98 13.84
CA ALA A 40 -4.65 7.56 14.10
C ALA A 40 -5.65 6.97 13.08
N SER A 41 -6.72 7.71 12.75
CA SER A 41 -7.67 7.35 11.70
C SER A 41 -6.98 7.25 10.33
N TYR A 42 -6.15 8.23 10.00
CA TYR A 42 -5.37 8.29 8.77
C TYR A 42 -4.44 7.08 8.65
N GLN A 43 -3.66 6.76 9.69
CA GLN A 43 -2.78 5.60 9.72
C GLN A 43 -3.55 4.27 9.57
N ARG A 44 -4.66 4.09 10.30
CA ARG A 44 -5.51 2.89 10.16
C ARG A 44 -6.02 2.72 8.73
N GLY A 45 -6.33 3.83 8.05
CA GLY A 45 -6.74 3.83 6.65
C GLY A 45 -5.66 3.34 5.66
N PHE A 46 -4.38 3.30 6.05
CA PHE A 46 -3.30 2.73 5.24
C PHE A 46 -3.07 1.24 5.46
N VAL A 47 -3.53 0.67 6.57
CA VAL A 47 -3.24 -0.72 6.93
C VAL A 47 -3.74 -1.68 5.86
N LEU A 48 -5.05 -1.66 5.55
CA LEU A 48 -5.63 -2.58 4.56
C LEU A 48 -5.03 -2.42 3.16
N PRO A 49 -4.88 -1.21 2.60
CA PRO A 49 -4.27 -1.04 1.28
C PRO A 49 -2.84 -1.54 1.21
N TYR A 50 -2.02 -1.31 2.25
CA TYR A 50 -0.66 -1.82 2.29
C TYR A 50 -0.63 -3.34 2.44
N LEU A 51 -1.51 -3.95 3.27
CA LEU A 51 -1.61 -5.41 3.36
C LEU A 51 -1.96 -6.05 2.01
N LEU A 52 -2.95 -5.49 1.32
CA LEU A 52 -3.35 -5.95 -0.02
C LEU A 52 -2.22 -5.80 -1.02
N LEU A 53 -1.61 -4.60 -1.10
CA LEU A 53 -0.53 -4.33 -2.03
C LEU A 53 0.66 -5.26 -1.79
N GLY A 54 1.11 -5.41 -0.53
CA GLY A 54 2.22 -6.31 -0.19
C GLY A 54 1.94 -7.77 -0.55
N THR A 55 0.72 -8.24 -0.28
CA THR A 55 0.29 -9.61 -0.65
C THR A 55 0.25 -9.81 -2.16
N ILE A 56 -0.30 -8.85 -2.92
CA ILE A 56 -0.32 -8.88 -4.38
C ILE A 56 1.10 -8.91 -4.94
N LEU A 57 2.00 -8.05 -4.46
CA LEU A 57 3.39 -8.01 -4.92
C LEU A 57 4.08 -9.37 -4.72
N ILE A 58 3.98 -9.97 -3.53
CA ILE A 58 4.58 -11.28 -3.25
C ILE A 58 3.96 -12.36 -4.14
N SER A 59 2.62 -12.40 -4.24
CA SER A 59 1.89 -13.42 -4.99
C SER A 59 2.22 -13.37 -6.47
N MET A 60 2.18 -12.16 -7.06
CA MET A 60 2.56 -11.95 -8.45
C MET A 60 4.05 -12.24 -8.68
N GLY A 61 4.92 -12.00 -7.69
CA GLY A 61 6.34 -12.33 -7.79
C GLY A 61 6.56 -13.85 -7.90
N ILE A 62 5.80 -14.65 -7.15
CA ILE A 62 5.81 -16.11 -7.24
C ILE A 62 5.23 -16.58 -8.58
N VAL A 63 4.13 -15.98 -9.03
CA VAL A 63 3.50 -16.30 -10.33
C VAL A 63 4.45 -16.05 -11.51
N GLU A 64 5.18 -14.93 -11.47
CA GLU A 64 6.20 -14.57 -12.46
C GLU A 64 7.33 -15.61 -12.50
N GLU A 65 7.88 -15.97 -11.34
CA GLU A 65 8.98 -16.94 -11.23
C GLU A 65 8.59 -18.32 -11.75
N ARG A 66 7.38 -18.75 -11.41
CA ARG A 66 6.83 -20.04 -11.85
C ARG A 66 6.36 -20.02 -13.31
N LYS A 67 6.43 -18.86 -13.99
CA LYS A 67 5.98 -18.64 -15.38
C LYS A 67 4.56 -19.18 -15.63
N LEU A 68 3.66 -19.01 -14.66
CA LEU A 68 2.31 -19.59 -14.71
C LEU A 68 1.40 -18.89 -15.73
N LEU A 69 1.73 -17.65 -16.10
CA LEU A 69 0.95 -16.81 -17.02
C LEU A 69 1.84 -16.31 -18.15
N SER A 70 1.26 -16.12 -19.33
CA SER A 70 1.93 -15.38 -20.41
C SER A 70 2.11 -13.91 -20.00
N THR A 71 3.15 -13.27 -20.51
CA THR A 71 3.50 -11.89 -20.13
C THR A 71 2.32 -10.90 -20.24
N PRO A 72 1.51 -10.90 -21.32
CA PRO A 72 0.37 -9.99 -21.42
C PRO A 72 -0.70 -10.24 -20.34
N VAL A 73 -0.99 -11.50 -20.05
CA VAL A 73 -1.99 -11.89 -19.03
C VAL A 73 -1.48 -11.54 -17.64
N PHE A 74 -0.20 -11.81 -17.35
CA PHE A 74 0.45 -11.41 -16.11
C PHE A 74 0.30 -9.91 -15.86
N ILE A 75 0.69 -9.07 -16.84
CA ILE A 75 0.61 -7.61 -16.73
C ILE A 75 -0.84 -7.16 -16.51
N GLY A 76 -1.79 -7.69 -17.28
CA GLY A 76 -3.20 -7.32 -17.16
C GLY A 76 -3.77 -7.63 -15.78
N VAL A 77 -3.56 -8.85 -15.27
CA VAL A 77 -4.00 -9.25 -13.93
C VAL A 77 -3.35 -8.38 -12.85
N TYR A 78 -2.04 -8.13 -12.97
CA TYR A 78 -1.31 -7.32 -12.02
C TYR A 78 -1.89 -5.90 -11.92
N VAL A 79 -2.07 -5.23 -13.05
CA VAL A 79 -2.63 -3.86 -13.10
C VAL A 79 -4.01 -3.78 -12.46
N ILE A 80 -4.88 -4.74 -12.78
CA ILE A 80 -6.24 -4.80 -12.19
C ILE A 80 -6.14 -4.96 -10.67
N LEU A 81 -5.32 -5.89 -10.18
CA LEU A 81 -5.20 -6.17 -8.75
C LEU A 81 -4.65 -4.97 -7.97
N VAL A 82 -3.61 -4.29 -8.48
CA VAL A 82 -3.03 -3.13 -7.75
C VAL A 82 -3.91 -1.89 -7.80
N SER A 83 -4.81 -1.77 -8.78
CA SER A 83 -5.71 -0.61 -8.88
C SER A 83 -6.57 -0.44 -7.62
N ILE A 84 -6.99 -1.53 -6.98
CA ILE A 84 -7.83 -1.54 -5.79
C ILE A 84 -7.12 -0.92 -4.57
N PRO A 85 -5.95 -1.41 -4.13
CA PRO A 85 -5.24 -0.77 -3.02
C PRO A 85 -4.88 0.68 -3.34
N PHE A 86 -4.48 1.02 -4.57
CA PHE A 86 -4.24 2.42 -4.95
C PHE A 86 -5.48 3.31 -4.78
N ALA A 87 -6.65 2.85 -5.21
CA ALA A 87 -7.90 3.59 -5.02
C ALA A 87 -8.21 3.82 -3.53
N LEU A 88 -7.96 2.82 -2.67
CA LEU A 88 -8.14 2.96 -1.23
C LEU A 88 -7.15 3.94 -0.60
N LEU A 89 -5.88 3.95 -1.03
CA LEU A 89 -4.86 4.92 -0.61
C LEU A 89 -5.30 6.35 -0.95
N PHE A 90 -5.74 6.57 -2.19
CA PHE A 90 -6.19 7.88 -2.66
C PHE A 90 -7.45 8.34 -1.93
N ARG A 91 -8.39 7.44 -1.68
CA ARG A 91 -9.58 7.75 -0.88
C ARG A 91 -9.22 8.15 0.55
N ASN A 92 -8.25 7.47 1.17
CA ASN A 92 -7.81 7.79 2.52
C ASN A 92 -7.11 9.16 2.60
N ASN A 93 -6.25 9.46 1.61
CA ASN A 93 -5.65 10.79 1.46
C ASN A 93 -6.72 11.86 1.28
N LYS A 94 -7.66 11.67 0.35
CA LYS A 94 -8.72 12.64 0.06
C LYS A 94 -9.57 12.92 1.29
N LYS A 95 -9.90 11.89 2.07
CA LYS A 95 -10.68 12.01 3.30
C LYS A 95 -10.04 12.89 4.36
N HIS A 96 -8.72 12.84 4.53
CA HIS A 96 -8.04 13.53 5.64
C HIS A 96 -7.28 14.81 5.22
N SER A 97 -6.96 14.97 3.93
CA SER A 97 -6.18 16.13 3.43
C SER A 97 -6.95 17.01 2.46
N GLY A 98 -8.09 16.55 1.94
CA GLY A 98 -8.77 17.21 0.83
C GLY A 98 -8.11 16.99 -0.54
N TYR A 99 -6.94 16.33 -0.61
CA TYR A 99 -6.21 16.02 -1.84
C TYR A 99 -6.00 14.51 -1.99
N TYR A 100 -5.86 14.01 -3.22
CA TYR A 100 -5.54 12.60 -3.46
C TYR A 100 -4.08 12.25 -3.12
N PHE A 101 -3.22 13.27 -3.10
CA PHE A 101 -1.81 13.19 -2.79
C PHE A 101 -1.41 14.37 -1.91
N TRP A 102 -0.50 14.10 -0.95
CA TRP A 102 0.18 15.11 -0.15
C TRP A 102 1.46 15.58 -0.82
#